data_AF-A0A382YDX9-F1
#
_entry.id   AF-A0A382YDX9-F1
#
_cell.length_a   1.000
_cell.length_b   1.000
_cell.length_c   1.000
_cell.angle_alpha   90.00
_cell.angle_beta   90.00
_cell.angle_gamma   90.00
#
_symmetry.space_group_name_H-M   'P 1'
#
loop_
_entity.id
_entity.type
_entity.pdbx_description
1 polymer ?
#
loop_
_entity_poly.entity_id
_entity_poly.type
_entity_poly.pdbx_seq_one_letter_code
_entity_poly.pdbx_strand_id
1 'polypeptide(L)'
;VQDLRIAMVQMNSRVAEHERNLATIARFTEQAAAQDVDIVCFPELCVCGYSVGDPSTLEPEPLKGDSLRRLEEISGDHEITVLAGFLERDVSGIVYNTQAICGPQGYVGHYRKTHVPDVEIGTFCHGDALPVFEHAKARYGIEICYDSHFPEVSTILAGKGAEVIFLPHASPGENREEKRTRWMRYIPARAYDNNVFVGICNPVGDNGAGRVFTGVT
;
A
#
# COMPACT_ATOMS: atom_id res chain seq x y z
N VAL A 1 -24.53 8.90 8.65
CA VAL A 1 -23.24 8.78 7.92
C VAL A 1 -22.16 9.15 8.92
N GLN A 2 -21.19 8.28 9.15
CA GLN A 2 -20.04 8.59 10.01
C GLN A 2 -18.89 9.05 9.11
N ASP A 3 -18.22 10.14 9.49
CA ASP A 3 -17.08 10.64 8.73
C ASP A 3 -15.86 9.76 8.98
N LEU A 4 -15.26 9.26 7.89
CA LEU A 4 -13.99 8.54 7.88
C LEU A 4 -12.85 9.52 7.58
N ARG A 5 -11.85 9.60 8.47
CA ARG A 5 -10.63 10.37 8.25
C ARG A 5 -9.49 9.44 7.85
N ILE A 6 -8.89 9.69 6.69
CA ILE A 6 -7.78 8.88 6.17
C ILE A 6 -6.49 9.70 6.05
N ALA A 7 -5.33 9.06 6.22
CA ALA A 7 -4.03 9.64 5.93
C ALA A 7 -3.30 8.84 4.84
N MET A 8 -2.81 9.54 3.82
CA MET A 8 -2.02 8.95 2.72
C MET A 8 -0.56 9.38 2.89
N VAL A 9 0.31 8.45 3.27
CA VAL A 9 1.68 8.78 3.68
C VAL A 9 2.64 8.78 2.50
N GLN A 10 3.39 9.87 2.35
CA GLN A 10 4.57 9.93 1.50
C GLN A 10 5.83 9.78 2.37
N MET A 11 6.56 8.67 2.22
CA MET A 11 7.78 8.40 2.98
C MET A 11 8.95 7.96 2.10
N ASN A 12 10.16 8.09 2.62
CA ASN A 12 11.35 7.55 1.99
C ASN A 12 11.63 6.14 2.53
N SER A 13 11.25 5.13 1.75
CA SER A 13 11.54 3.71 2.04
C SER A 13 12.86 3.31 1.41
N ARG A 14 13.85 2.97 2.23
CA ARG A 14 15.16 2.52 1.77
C ARG A 14 15.17 1.01 1.61
N VAL A 15 15.75 0.53 0.52
CA VAL A 15 15.82 -0.90 0.19
C VAL A 15 16.63 -1.62 1.26
N ALA A 16 16.09 -2.74 1.76
CA ALA A 16 16.67 -3.60 2.80
C ALA A 16 16.90 -2.93 4.18
N GLU A 17 16.34 -1.74 4.44
CA GLU A 17 16.42 -1.07 5.75
C GLU A 17 15.10 -1.21 6.55
N HIS A 18 14.64 -2.45 6.78
CA HIS A 18 13.34 -2.77 7.42
C HIS A 18 13.10 -1.98 8.73
N GLU A 19 14.04 -2.03 9.66
CA GLU A 19 13.93 -1.33 10.96
C GLU A 19 13.76 0.19 10.80
N ARG A 20 14.54 0.81 9.91
CA ARG A 20 14.43 2.25 9.63
C ARG A 20 13.07 2.59 9.05
N ASN A 21 12.60 1.77 8.11
CA ASN A 21 11.33 1.98 7.43
C ASN A 21 10.17 1.79 8.41
N LEU A 22 10.18 0.74 9.24
CA LEU A 22 9.20 0.48 10.30
C LEU A 22 9.18 1.60 11.36
N ALA A 23 10.34 2.11 11.78
CA ALA A 23 10.41 3.26 12.67
C ALA A 23 9.79 4.52 12.03
N THR A 24 9.97 4.69 10.72
CA THR A 24 9.33 5.79 9.98
C THR A 24 7.81 5.62 9.87
N ILE A 25 7.35 4.38 9.65
CA ILE A 25 5.92 4.01 9.67
C ILE A 25 5.33 4.36 11.03
N ALA A 26 5.93 3.88 12.13
CA ALA A 26 5.49 4.18 13.50
C ALA A 26 5.34 5.69 13.74
N ARG A 27 6.36 6.49 13.39
CA ARG A 27 6.34 7.95 13.56
C ARG A 27 5.21 8.63 12.78
N PHE A 28 4.91 8.17 11.57
CA PHE A 28 3.80 8.72 10.78
C PHE A 28 2.44 8.26 11.31
N THR A 29 2.35 7.03 11.81
CA THR A 29 1.15 6.52 12.48
C THR A 29 0.84 7.32 13.75
N GLU A 30 1.84 7.61 14.58
CA GLU A 30 1.70 8.47 15.76
C GLU A 30 1.16 9.87 15.40
N GLN A 31 1.72 10.49 14.37
CA GLN A 31 1.24 11.79 13.86
C GLN A 31 -0.19 11.74 13.31
N ALA A 32 -0.57 10.62 12.69
CA ALA A 32 -1.91 10.42 12.16
C ALA A 32 -2.92 10.24 13.30
N ALA A 33 -2.57 9.45 14.32
CA ALA A 33 -3.39 9.26 15.52
C ALA A 33 -3.61 10.58 16.27
N ALA A 34 -2.57 11.44 16.39
CA ALA A 34 -2.69 12.78 16.96
C ALA A 34 -3.62 13.73 16.17
N GLN A 35 -4.07 13.33 14.97
CA GLN A 35 -4.99 14.07 14.12
C GLN A 35 -6.33 13.34 13.93
N ASP A 36 -6.67 12.39 14.81
CA ASP A 36 -7.91 11.60 14.80
C ASP A 36 -8.13 10.86 13.47
N VAL A 37 -7.05 10.37 12.85
CA VAL A 37 -7.12 9.56 11.62
C VAL A 37 -7.58 8.14 11.97
N ASP A 38 -8.52 7.61 11.18
CA ASP A 38 -9.04 6.25 11.33
C ASP A 38 -8.19 5.20 10.61
N ILE A 39 -7.72 5.53 9.41
CA ILE A 39 -6.93 4.64 8.54
C ILE A 39 -5.73 5.40 7.98
N VAL A 40 -4.52 4.87 8.20
CA VAL A 40 -3.29 5.37 7.59
C VAL A 40 -2.78 4.39 6.54
N CYS A 41 -2.53 4.89 5.33
CA CYS A 41 -2.07 4.10 4.19
C CYS A 41 -0.66 4.49 3.76
N PHE A 42 0.24 3.51 3.77
CA PHE A 42 1.63 3.64 3.38
C PHE A 42 1.89 3.10 1.98
N PRO A 43 2.95 3.57 1.30
CA PRO A 43 3.26 3.18 -0.07
C PRO A 43 3.51 1.68 -0.27
N GLU A 44 3.47 1.26 -1.54
CA GLU A 44 3.85 -0.09 -1.98
C GLU A 44 5.27 -0.44 -1.52
N LEU A 45 5.43 -1.67 -0.99
CA LEU A 45 6.69 -2.20 -0.46
C LEU A 45 7.41 -1.24 0.52
N CYS A 46 6.66 -0.43 1.28
CA CYS A 46 7.25 0.57 2.16
C CYS A 46 8.13 -0.01 3.27
N VAL A 47 7.88 -1.26 3.70
CA VAL A 47 8.62 -1.97 4.74
C VAL A 47 10.02 -2.35 4.26
N CYS A 48 10.13 -3.05 3.14
CA CYS A 48 11.41 -3.52 2.60
C CYS A 48 12.08 -2.53 1.62
N GLY A 49 11.33 -1.53 1.14
CA GLY A 49 11.70 -0.67 0.03
C GLY A 49 11.42 -1.30 -1.34
N TYR A 50 11.04 -0.49 -2.31
CA TYR A 50 10.78 -0.94 -3.68
C TYR A 50 12.10 -1.22 -4.42
N SER A 51 12.34 -2.47 -4.78
CA SER A 51 13.44 -2.93 -5.62
C SER A 51 12.93 -3.98 -6.60
N VAL A 52 13.32 -3.87 -7.87
CA VAL A 52 12.92 -4.80 -8.95
C VAL A 52 14.16 -5.30 -9.68
N GLY A 53 14.18 -6.58 -10.05
CA GLY A 53 15.25 -7.17 -10.88
C GLY A 53 16.35 -7.91 -10.11
N ASP A 54 16.45 -7.75 -8.79
CA ASP A 54 17.31 -8.61 -7.95
C ASP A 54 16.61 -9.00 -6.64
N PRO A 55 15.88 -10.14 -6.61
CA PRO A 55 15.23 -10.63 -5.40
C PRO A 55 16.21 -11.02 -4.29
N SER A 56 17.52 -11.14 -4.55
CA SER A 56 18.50 -11.42 -3.49
C SER A 56 18.71 -10.25 -2.54
N THR A 57 18.31 -9.04 -2.95
CA THR A 57 18.41 -7.82 -2.15
C THR A 57 17.24 -7.60 -1.20
N LEU A 58 16.17 -8.38 -1.33
CA LEU A 58 14.98 -8.27 -0.49
C LEU A 58 14.81 -9.56 0.32
N GLU A 59 14.48 -9.41 1.60
CA GLU A 59 14.19 -10.53 2.50
C GLU A 59 12.67 -10.65 2.62
N PRO A 60 12.00 -11.53 1.83
CA PRO A 60 10.57 -11.69 1.93
C PRO A 60 10.19 -12.42 3.22
N GLU A 61 9.13 -11.94 3.87
CA GLU A 61 8.66 -12.43 5.16
C GLU A 61 7.30 -13.11 5.05
N PRO A 62 6.98 -14.11 5.90
CA PRO A 62 5.64 -14.66 5.94
C PRO A 62 4.63 -13.67 6.55
N LEU A 63 3.32 -13.92 6.36
CA LEU A 63 2.22 -13.23 7.07
C LEU A 63 2.14 -13.56 8.58
N LYS A 64 3.29 -13.84 9.20
CA LYS A 64 3.55 -13.97 10.64
C LYS A 64 5.00 -13.57 10.96
N GLY A 65 5.63 -12.79 10.07
CA GLY A 65 7.01 -12.32 10.18
C GLY A 65 7.17 -11.20 11.22
N ASP A 66 8.41 -10.77 11.41
CA ASP A 66 8.75 -9.71 12.37
C ASP A 66 8.16 -8.38 11.93
N SER A 67 8.21 -8.05 10.64
CA SER A 67 7.62 -6.82 10.12
C SER A 67 6.11 -6.76 10.35
N LEU A 68 5.38 -7.88 10.15
CA LEU A 68 3.94 -7.89 10.37
C LEU A 68 3.60 -7.72 11.86
N ARG A 69 4.30 -8.43 12.75
CA ARG A 69 4.13 -8.24 14.20
C ARG A 69 4.36 -6.78 14.60
N ARG A 70 5.41 -6.16 14.06
CA ARG A 70 5.71 -4.76 14.33
C ARG A 70 4.61 -3.82 13.83
N LEU A 71 4.00 -4.10 12.69
CA LEU A 71 2.84 -3.35 12.19
C LEU A 71 1.59 -3.53 13.06
N GLU A 72 1.35 -4.73 13.59
CA GLU A 72 0.28 -5.00 14.55
C GLU A 72 0.46 -4.17 15.83
N GLU A 73 1.68 -4.15 16.39
CA GLU A 73 2.03 -3.32 17.55
C GLU A 73 1.80 -1.83 17.27
N ILE A 74 2.32 -1.32 16.14
CA ILE A 74 2.15 0.08 15.74
C ILE A 74 0.65 0.44 15.60
N SER A 75 -0.16 -0.46 15.06
CA SER A 75 -1.60 -0.26 14.91
C SER A 75 -2.32 -0.26 16.26
N GLY A 76 -1.97 -1.20 17.16
CA GLY A 76 -2.53 -1.32 18.50
C GLY A 76 -2.17 -0.14 19.42
N ASP A 77 -0.89 0.26 19.45
CA ASP A 77 -0.37 1.35 20.29
C ASP A 77 -1.05 2.71 20.00
N HIS A 78 -1.58 2.88 18.79
CA HIS A 78 -2.17 4.13 18.31
C HIS A 78 -3.66 4.03 17.98
N GLU A 79 -4.30 2.89 18.25
CA GLU A 79 -5.73 2.62 17.98
C GLU A 79 -6.19 3.02 16.55
N ILE A 80 -5.35 2.78 15.55
CA ILE A 80 -5.55 3.18 14.15
C ILE A 80 -5.35 2.02 13.20
N THR A 81 -6.14 1.94 12.11
CA THR A 81 -5.90 0.92 11.08
C THR A 81 -4.71 1.30 10.19
N VAL A 82 -3.72 0.42 10.10
CA VAL A 82 -2.49 0.60 9.30
C VAL A 82 -2.54 -0.28 8.05
N LEU A 83 -2.39 0.34 6.88
CA LEU A 83 -2.18 -0.34 5.61
C LEU A 83 -0.70 -0.16 5.21
N ALA A 84 0.09 -1.22 5.17
CA ALA A 84 1.51 -1.14 4.83
C ALA A 84 1.97 -2.23 3.84
N GLY A 85 2.77 -1.82 2.85
CA GLY A 85 3.28 -2.71 1.81
C GLY A 85 4.56 -3.43 2.25
N PHE A 86 4.62 -4.74 2.05
CA PHE A 86 5.79 -5.55 2.35
C PHE A 86 5.94 -6.69 1.33
N LEU A 87 7.12 -7.31 1.31
CA LEU A 87 7.40 -8.44 0.45
C LEU A 87 7.02 -9.73 1.18
N GLU A 88 5.96 -10.39 0.73
CA GLU A 88 5.44 -11.60 1.36
C GLU A 88 6.09 -12.86 0.76
N ARG A 89 6.48 -13.83 1.59
CA ARG A 89 6.70 -15.23 1.18
C ARG A 89 5.63 -16.12 1.79
N ASP A 90 4.84 -16.79 0.95
CA ASP A 90 3.82 -17.73 1.43
C ASP A 90 4.42 -19.07 1.89
N VAL A 91 3.56 -19.95 2.41
CA VAL A 91 3.94 -21.28 2.91
C VAL A 91 4.49 -22.22 1.82
N SER A 92 4.22 -21.94 0.55
CA SER A 92 4.73 -22.68 -0.61
C SER A 92 6.05 -22.08 -1.14
N GLY A 93 6.52 -21.00 -0.55
CA GLY A 93 7.73 -20.28 -0.95
C GLY A 93 7.52 -19.24 -2.05
N ILE A 94 6.27 -19.01 -2.47
CA ILE A 94 5.91 -18.04 -3.50
C ILE A 94 5.99 -16.62 -2.93
N VAL A 95 6.54 -15.70 -3.72
CA VAL A 95 6.76 -14.31 -3.30
C VAL A 95 5.69 -13.40 -3.90
N TYR A 96 5.09 -12.55 -3.08
CA TYR A 96 4.04 -11.61 -3.46
C TYR A 96 4.37 -10.18 -3.03
N ASN A 97 3.92 -9.22 -3.84
CA ASN A 97 3.85 -7.83 -3.44
C ASN A 97 2.51 -7.62 -2.71
N THR A 98 2.59 -7.40 -1.40
CA THR A 98 1.44 -7.51 -0.50
C THR A 98 1.25 -6.24 0.31
N GLN A 99 0.02 -5.74 0.36
CA GLN A 99 -0.41 -4.74 1.32
C GLN A 99 -1.06 -5.45 2.52
N ALA A 100 -0.43 -5.38 3.69
CA ALA A 100 -0.99 -5.87 4.94
C ALA A 100 -1.94 -4.86 5.56
N ILE A 101 -3.00 -5.35 6.22
CA ILE A 101 -3.94 -4.56 7.01
C ILE A 101 -3.82 -5.01 8.47
N CYS A 102 -3.41 -4.09 9.34
CA CYS A 102 -3.43 -4.26 10.79
C CYS A 102 -4.43 -3.27 11.38
N GLY A 103 -5.33 -3.76 12.23
CA GLY A 103 -6.24 -2.93 13.02
C GLY A 103 -5.82 -2.90 14.48
N PRO A 104 -6.53 -2.14 15.33
CA PRO A 104 -6.21 -2.00 16.76
C PRO A 104 -6.15 -3.32 17.54
N GLN A 105 -6.78 -4.38 17.02
CA GLN A 105 -6.81 -5.72 17.61
C GLN A 105 -5.81 -6.71 16.97
N GLY A 106 -4.93 -6.23 16.09
CA GLY A 106 -3.95 -7.03 15.35
C GLY A 106 -4.29 -7.21 13.87
N TYR A 107 -3.80 -8.29 13.28
CA TYR A 107 -3.94 -8.58 11.86
C TYR A 107 -5.40 -8.72 11.41
N VAL A 108 -5.78 -7.95 10.39
CA VAL A 108 -7.13 -7.96 9.79
C VAL A 108 -7.15 -8.74 8.47
N GLY A 109 -6.10 -8.60 7.66
CA GLY A 109 -6.04 -9.20 6.34
C GLY A 109 -4.89 -8.71 5.49
N HIS A 110 -4.88 -9.10 4.22
CA HIS A 110 -3.88 -8.68 3.25
C HIS A 110 -4.47 -8.66 1.84
N TYR A 111 -3.86 -7.85 0.97
CA TYR A 111 -4.12 -7.84 -0.45
C TYR A 111 -2.82 -8.10 -1.22
N ARG A 112 -2.83 -9.08 -2.13
CA ARG A 112 -1.71 -9.40 -3.04
C ARG A 112 -1.97 -8.76 -4.39
N LYS A 113 -1.00 -8.01 -4.92
CA LYS A 113 -1.07 -7.32 -6.22
C LYS A 113 -1.50 -8.30 -7.32
N THR A 114 -2.60 -8.02 -8.00
CA THR A 114 -3.17 -8.94 -9.00
C THR A 114 -2.58 -8.71 -10.40
N HIS A 115 -2.16 -7.49 -10.70
CA HIS A 115 -1.53 -7.09 -11.96
C HIS A 115 -0.06 -6.77 -11.72
N VAL A 116 0.81 -7.76 -11.89
CA VAL A 116 2.27 -7.59 -11.83
C VAL A 116 2.75 -7.10 -13.21
N PRO A 117 3.39 -5.92 -13.32
CA PRO A 117 3.93 -5.43 -14.59
C PRO A 117 5.12 -6.27 -15.05
N ASP A 118 5.39 -6.29 -16.36
CA ASP A 118 6.47 -7.09 -16.96
C ASP A 118 7.83 -6.95 -16.27
N VAL A 119 8.15 -5.74 -15.79
CA VAL A 119 9.42 -5.42 -15.10
C VAL A 119 9.54 -6.06 -13.71
N GLU A 120 8.43 -6.53 -13.13
CA GLU A 120 8.36 -7.20 -11.83
C GLU A 120 8.21 -8.73 -11.97
N ILE A 121 7.93 -9.23 -13.18
CA ILE A 121 7.83 -10.65 -13.46
C ILE A 121 9.18 -11.32 -13.18
N GLY A 122 9.15 -12.43 -12.43
CA GLY A 122 10.34 -13.10 -11.91
C GLY A 122 10.77 -12.65 -10.52
N THR A 123 10.20 -11.54 -10.01
CA THR A 123 10.35 -11.12 -8.61
C THR A 123 9.09 -11.45 -7.81
N PHE A 124 7.90 -11.17 -8.36
CA PHE A 124 6.61 -11.38 -7.67
C PHE A 124 5.66 -12.24 -8.50
N CYS A 125 4.79 -13.00 -7.82
CA CYS A 125 3.65 -13.68 -8.44
C CYS A 125 2.39 -12.81 -8.36
N HIS A 126 1.46 -13.06 -9.28
CA HIS A 126 0.14 -12.46 -9.26
C HIS A 126 -0.69 -12.97 -8.08
N GLY A 127 -1.33 -12.06 -7.36
CA GLY A 127 -2.46 -12.39 -6.50
C GLY A 127 -3.66 -12.86 -7.31
N ASP A 128 -4.60 -13.51 -6.64
CA ASP A 128 -5.75 -14.19 -7.24
C ASP A 128 -7.11 -13.70 -6.70
N ALA A 129 -7.10 -12.70 -5.81
CA ALA A 129 -8.29 -12.22 -5.13
C ALA A 129 -8.37 -10.69 -5.09
N LEU A 130 -9.61 -10.18 -5.15
CA LEU A 130 -9.96 -8.77 -4.96
C LEU A 130 -10.88 -8.63 -3.73
N PRO A 131 -10.36 -8.77 -2.50
CA PRO A 131 -11.14 -8.65 -1.27
C PRO A 131 -11.57 -7.21 -0.99
N VAL A 132 -12.70 -7.05 -0.29
CA VAL A 132 -13.11 -5.80 0.35
C VAL A 132 -12.98 -6.01 1.86
N PHE A 133 -12.42 -5.03 2.53
CA PHE A 133 -12.19 -5.02 3.97
C PHE A 133 -13.20 -4.10 4.66
N GLU A 134 -13.42 -4.31 5.94
CA GLU A 134 -14.38 -3.56 6.73
C GLU A 134 -13.67 -2.79 7.84
N HIS A 135 -13.99 -1.50 7.93
CA HIS A 135 -13.73 -0.65 9.07
C HIS A 135 -15.08 -0.26 9.69
N ALA A 136 -15.13 0.09 10.97
CA ALA A 136 -16.37 0.44 11.66
C ALA A 136 -17.17 1.57 10.98
N LYS A 137 -16.48 2.41 10.19
CA LYS A 137 -17.04 3.58 9.51
C LYS A 137 -17.25 3.40 7.99
N ALA A 138 -16.59 2.44 7.35
CA ALA A 138 -16.62 2.28 5.89
C ALA A 138 -16.08 0.92 5.42
N ARG A 139 -16.48 0.49 4.23
CA ARG A 139 -15.87 -0.65 3.51
C ARG A 139 -14.86 -0.16 2.49
N TYR A 140 -13.73 -0.85 2.33
CA TYR A 140 -12.65 -0.38 1.47
C TYR A 140 -11.95 -1.49 0.69
N GLY A 141 -11.45 -1.12 -0.49
CA GLY A 141 -10.61 -1.95 -1.36
C GLY A 141 -9.18 -1.43 -1.42
N ILE A 142 -8.28 -2.23 -1.99
CA ILE A 142 -6.87 -1.89 -2.20
C ILE A 142 -6.50 -2.25 -3.64
N GLU A 143 -5.78 -1.35 -4.32
CA GLU A 143 -5.18 -1.59 -5.63
C GLU A 143 -3.70 -1.17 -5.56
N ILE A 144 -2.78 -2.10 -5.74
CA ILE A 144 -1.35 -1.80 -5.62
C ILE A 144 -0.84 -1.32 -6.98
N CYS A 145 -0.46 -0.05 -7.03
CA CYS A 145 0.15 0.62 -8.18
C CYS A 145 -0.48 0.26 -9.53
N TYR A 146 0.12 -0.71 -10.21
CA TYR A 146 -0.23 -1.12 -11.55
C TYR A 146 -1.66 -1.64 -11.69
N ASP A 147 -2.25 -2.18 -10.61
CA ASP A 147 -3.66 -2.57 -10.56
C ASP A 147 -4.60 -1.45 -11.01
N SER A 148 -4.30 -0.20 -10.64
CA SER A 148 -5.15 0.97 -10.94
C SER A 148 -5.25 1.32 -12.43
N HIS A 149 -4.36 0.76 -13.26
CA HIS A 149 -4.44 0.90 -14.71
C HIS A 149 -5.61 0.10 -15.31
N PHE A 150 -6.12 -0.91 -14.59
CA PHE A 150 -7.16 -1.83 -15.05
C PHE A 150 -8.51 -1.43 -14.42
N PRO A 151 -9.43 -0.77 -15.17
CA PRO A 151 -10.69 -0.27 -14.60
C PRO A 151 -11.56 -1.37 -13.98
N GLU A 152 -11.44 -2.60 -14.46
CA GLU A 152 -12.18 -3.77 -13.97
C GLU A 152 -11.91 -4.02 -12.47
N VAL A 153 -10.70 -3.73 -12.00
CA VAL A 153 -10.34 -3.92 -10.58
C VAL A 153 -11.20 -3.02 -9.70
N SER A 154 -11.26 -1.71 -10.01
CA SER A 154 -12.08 -0.76 -9.28
C SER A 154 -13.56 -1.09 -9.35
N THR A 155 -14.05 -1.51 -10.52
CA THR A 155 -15.45 -1.92 -10.70
C THR A 155 -15.81 -3.17 -9.90
N ILE A 156 -14.92 -4.16 -9.82
CA ILE A 156 -15.15 -5.35 -9.00
C ILE A 156 -15.16 -4.98 -7.51
N LEU A 157 -14.22 -4.16 -7.03
CA LEU A 157 -14.17 -3.73 -5.63
C LEU A 157 -15.40 -2.91 -5.24
N ALA A 158 -15.81 -1.95 -6.08
CA ALA A 158 -17.03 -1.18 -5.88
C ALA A 158 -18.30 -2.04 -5.93
N GLY A 159 -18.37 -3.01 -6.85
CA GLY A 159 -19.48 -3.98 -6.93
C GLY A 159 -19.56 -4.90 -5.72
N LYS A 160 -18.42 -5.18 -5.06
CA LYS A 160 -18.38 -5.85 -3.76
C LYS A 160 -18.71 -4.92 -2.58
N GLY A 161 -18.93 -3.63 -2.86
CA GLY A 161 -19.38 -2.58 -1.96
C GLY A 161 -18.28 -1.87 -1.19
N ALA A 162 -17.08 -1.75 -1.77
CA ALA A 162 -16.09 -0.77 -1.31
C ALA A 162 -16.60 0.65 -1.54
N GLU A 163 -16.42 1.52 -0.55
CA GLU A 163 -16.75 2.95 -0.58
C GLU A 163 -15.48 3.81 -0.79
N VAL A 164 -14.33 3.28 -0.38
CA VAL A 164 -13.00 3.87 -0.55
C VAL A 164 -12.07 2.84 -1.18
N ILE A 165 -11.22 3.27 -2.11
CA ILE A 165 -10.15 2.44 -2.67
C ILE A 165 -8.80 3.10 -2.35
N PHE A 166 -7.94 2.35 -1.66
CA PHE A 166 -6.59 2.78 -1.35
C PHE A 166 -5.63 2.33 -2.47
N LEU A 167 -4.83 3.28 -2.93
CA LEU A 167 -3.91 3.12 -4.05
C LEU A 167 -2.45 3.29 -3.58
N PRO A 168 -1.89 2.36 -2.78
CA PRO A 168 -0.46 2.39 -2.46
C PRO A 168 0.35 2.17 -3.75
N HIS A 169 1.14 3.17 -4.14
CA HIS A 169 1.97 3.11 -5.34
C HIS A 169 3.46 3.09 -4.99
N ALA A 170 4.30 2.60 -5.91
CA ALA A 170 5.72 2.90 -6.02
C ALA A 170 6.06 3.21 -7.49
N SER A 171 5.82 4.46 -7.91
CA SER A 171 6.11 4.95 -9.26
C SER A 171 7.35 5.86 -9.29
N PRO A 172 8.52 5.35 -9.71
CA PRO A 172 9.76 6.14 -9.84
C PRO A 172 9.83 6.88 -11.18
N GLY A 173 10.88 7.69 -11.36
CA GLY A 173 11.38 8.12 -12.68
C GLY A 173 10.69 9.34 -13.30
N GLU A 174 9.43 9.62 -12.99
CA GLU A 174 8.75 10.83 -13.45
C GLU A 174 8.97 11.98 -12.47
N ASN A 175 9.07 13.20 -13.02
CA ASN A 175 8.93 14.38 -12.18
C ASN A 175 7.49 14.50 -11.65
N ARG A 176 7.31 15.38 -10.67
CA ARG A 176 6.04 15.55 -9.96
C ARG A 176 4.88 15.97 -10.90
N GLU A 177 5.14 16.86 -11.84
CA GLU A 177 4.13 17.39 -12.76
C GLU A 177 3.70 16.35 -13.81
N GLU A 178 4.67 15.62 -14.38
CA GLU A 178 4.44 14.54 -15.33
C GLU A 178 3.57 13.45 -14.71
N LYS A 179 3.96 12.99 -13.51
CA LYS A 179 3.22 11.98 -12.75
C LYS A 179 1.81 12.43 -12.43
N ARG A 180 1.66 13.66 -11.91
CA ARG A 180 0.34 14.23 -11.61
C ARG A 180 -0.52 14.27 -12.88
N THR A 181 0.05 14.72 -13.99
CA THR A 181 -0.65 14.77 -15.28
C THR A 181 -1.10 13.40 -15.74
N ARG A 182 -0.25 12.36 -15.62
CA ARG A 182 -0.60 10.98 -15.96
C ARG A 182 -1.71 10.44 -15.05
N TRP A 183 -1.57 10.60 -13.74
CA TRP A 183 -2.51 10.07 -12.76
C TRP A 183 -3.89 10.73 -12.83
N MET A 184 -3.94 12.04 -13.10
CA MET A 184 -5.19 12.77 -13.30
C MET A 184 -5.97 12.32 -14.55
N ARG A 185 -5.38 11.52 -15.46
CA ARG A 185 -6.10 10.99 -16.63
C ARG A 185 -7.01 9.82 -16.29
N TYR A 186 -6.66 8.99 -15.31
CA TYR A 186 -7.37 7.72 -15.08
C TYR A 186 -7.85 7.52 -13.64
N ILE A 187 -7.14 8.01 -12.62
CA ILE A 187 -7.55 7.84 -11.22
C ILE A 187 -8.91 8.50 -10.94
N PRO A 188 -9.18 9.75 -11.38
CA PRO A 188 -10.50 10.34 -11.21
C PRO A 188 -11.61 9.56 -11.93
N ALA A 189 -11.28 8.91 -13.05
CA ALA A 189 -12.25 8.06 -13.77
C ALA A 189 -12.61 6.82 -12.93
N ARG A 190 -11.64 6.18 -12.26
CA ARG A 190 -11.92 5.07 -11.32
C ARG A 190 -12.90 5.48 -10.22
N ALA A 191 -12.69 6.68 -9.67
CA ALA A 191 -13.56 7.26 -8.64
C ALA A 191 -14.98 7.52 -9.18
N TYR A 192 -15.04 8.25 -10.31
CA TYR A 192 -16.27 8.76 -10.88
C TYR A 192 -17.18 7.64 -11.40
N ASP A 193 -16.62 6.71 -12.18
CA ASP A 193 -17.39 5.65 -12.83
C ASP A 193 -17.99 4.66 -11.82
N ASN A 194 -17.35 4.52 -10.66
CA ASN A 194 -17.74 3.55 -9.63
C ASN A 194 -18.42 4.19 -8.41
N ASN A 195 -18.54 5.53 -8.36
CA ASN A 195 -19.09 6.28 -7.23
C ASN A 195 -18.38 5.96 -5.89
N VAL A 196 -17.05 5.94 -5.90
CA VAL A 196 -16.19 5.66 -4.73
C VAL A 196 -15.17 6.78 -4.52
N PHE A 197 -14.62 6.89 -3.30
CA PHE A 197 -13.44 7.70 -3.04
C PHE A 197 -12.16 6.92 -3.38
N VAL A 198 -11.11 7.63 -3.78
CA VAL A 198 -9.77 7.06 -4.00
C VAL A 198 -8.72 7.88 -3.28
N GLY A 199 -7.85 7.20 -2.54
CA GLY A 199 -6.68 7.79 -1.87
C GLY A 199 -5.41 7.19 -2.43
N ILE A 200 -4.46 8.02 -2.85
CA ILE A 200 -3.19 7.57 -3.44
C ILE A 200 -1.99 8.10 -2.65
N CYS A 201 -1.00 7.24 -2.42
CA CYS A 201 0.28 7.57 -1.81
C CYS A 201 1.44 6.97 -2.62
N ASN A 202 2.64 7.56 -2.49
CA ASN A 202 3.82 7.16 -3.24
C ASN A 202 5.09 7.49 -2.42
N PRO A 203 6.20 6.75 -2.59
CA PRO A 203 7.43 7.07 -1.91
C PRO A 203 7.98 8.42 -2.36
N VAL A 204 8.92 8.93 -1.58
CA VAL A 204 9.70 10.13 -1.87
C VAL A 204 11.19 9.87 -1.65
N GLY A 205 12.04 10.60 -2.38
CA GLY A 205 13.48 10.54 -2.23
C GLY A 205 14.13 9.30 -2.84
N ASP A 206 15.41 9.14 -2.56
CA ASP A 206 16.27 8.05 -3.06
C ASP A 206 16.10 6.79 -2.20
N ASN A 207 15.81 5.65 -2.84
CA ASN A 207 15.58 4.37 -2.17
C ASN A 207 16.86 3.60 -1.78
N GLY A 208 18.05 4.11 -2.10
CA GLY A 208 19.34 3.46 -1.87
C GLY A 208 19.73 2.41 -2.90
N ALA A 209 18.88 2.18 -3.91
CA ALA A 209 19.04 1.15 -4.94
C ALA A 209 18.76 1.71 -6.35
N GLY A 210 19.18 2.96 -6.59
CA GLY A 210 19.16 3.57 -7.93
C GLY A 210 17.77 4.04 -8.41
N ARG A 211 16.76 4.09 -7.53
CA ARG A 211 15.45 4.69 -7.85
C ARG A 211 15.20 5.91 -6.98
N VAL A 212 14.72 6.98 -7.61
CA VAL A 212 14.27 8.19 -6.94
C VAL A 212 12.77 8.37 -7.17
N PHE A 213 12.05 8.67 -6.10
CA PHE A 213 10.62 8.88 -6.13
C PHE A 213 10.26 10.33 -5.80
N THR A 214 9.25 10.86 -6.48
CA THR A 214 8.86 12.28 -6.42
C THR A 214 7.61 12.56 -5.58
N GLY A 215 6.97 11.51 -5.06
CA GLY A 215 5.72 11.66 -4.31
C GLY A 215 4.47 11.74 -5.19
N VAL A 216 3.41 12.35 -4.64
CA VAL A 216 2.08 12.53 -5.27
C VAL A 216 1.67 14.01 -5.36
N THR A 217 1.88 14.76 -4.28
CA THR A 217 1.76 16.23 -4.23
C THR A 217 2.97 16.88 -4.83
#